data_AF-A0A2E7L722-F1
#
_entry.id   AF-A0A2E7L722-F1
#
_cell.length_a   1.000
_cell.length_b   1.000
_cell.length_c   1.000
_cell.angle_alpha   90.00
_cell.angle_beta   90.00
_cell.angle_gamma   90.00
#
_symmetry.space_group_name_H-M   'P 1'
#
loop_
_entity.id
_entity.type
_entity.pdbx_description
1 polymer ?
#
loop_
_entity_poly.entity_id
_entity_poly.type
_entity_poly.pdbx_seq_one_letter_code
_entity_poly.pdbx_strand_id
1 'polypeptide(L)'
;MKWLWLFSSIGCEIVGTTCLKLASQGGKYAGWYSAGVTLFYLACFALLGGAMRHFALSTVYATWSGLGVALVAVIGVIAFADSINLLKIVSLLMIIAGIIGLNLSGISH
;
A
#
# COMPACT_ATOMS: atom_id res chain seq x y z
N MET A 1 15.34 -11.06 6.99
CA MET A 1 14.69 -11.80 5.89
C MET A 1 13.17 -11.66 5.85
N LYS A 2 12.43 -11.87 6.96
CA LYS A 2 10.94 -11.82 7.00
C LYS A 2 10.31 -10.47 6.65
N TRP A 3 10.90 -9.36 7.10
CA TRP A 3 10.43 -7.99 6.76
C TRP A 3 10.64 -7.64 5.28
N LEU A 4 11.58 -8.30 4.59
CA LEU A 4 11.83 -8.06 3.17
C LEU A 4 10.61 -8.46 2.31
N TRP A 5 9.88 -9.50 2.73
CA TRP A 5 8.66 -9.94 2.05
C TRP A 5 7.53 -8.92 2.19
N LEU A 6 7.41 -8.29 3.37
CA LEU A 6 6.46 -7.20 3.62
C LEU A 6 6.79 -5.97 2.78
N PHE A 7 8.02 -5.48 2.84
CA PHE A 7 8.43 -4.31 2.07
C PHE A 7 8.31 -4.54 0.55
N SER A 8 8.66 -5.73 0.07
CA SER A 8 8.53 -6.07 -1.35
C SER A 8 7.06 -6.19 -1.79
N SER A 9 6.18 -6.74 -0.92
CA SER A 9 4.74 -6.78 -1.13
C SER A 9 4.14 -5.38 -1.25
N ILE A 10 4.53 -4.47 -0.34
CA ILE A 10 4.10 -3.06 -0.36
C ILE A 10 4.60 -2.36 -1.63
N GLY A 11 5.84 -2.60 -2.05
CA GLY A 11 6.36 -2.08 -3.32
C GLY A 11 5.53 -2.54 -4.53
N CYS A 12 5.17 -3.84 -4.58
CA CYS A 12 4.28 -4.36 -5.62
C CYS A 12 2.88 -3.74 -5.56
N GLU A 13 2.31 -3.55 -4.38
CA GLU A 13 1.01 -2.92 -4.19
C GLU A 13 0.99 -1.51 -4.77
N ILE A 14 2.04 -0.74 -4.47
CA ILE A 14 2.19 0.64 -4.92
C ILE A 14 2.25 0.72 -6.45
N VAL A 15 3.06 -0.14 -7.07
CA VAL A 15 3.15 -0.21 -8.53
C VAL A 15 1.80 -0.62 -9.13
N GLY A 16 1.11 -1.58 -8.51
CA GLY A 16 -0.23 -2.01 -8.88
C GLY A 16 -1.27 -0.89 -8.79
N THR A 17 -1.32 -0.14 -7.69
CA THR A 17 -2.25 0.99 -7.50
C THR A 17 -1.97 2.14 -8.44
N THR A 18 -0.69 2.41 -8.74
CA THR A 18 -0.30 3.43 -9.73
C THR A 18 -0.74 3.03 -11.13
N CYS A 19 -0.52 1.76 -11.53
CA CYS A 19 -1.01 1.20 -12.78
C CYS A 19 -2.54 1.21 -12.87
N LEU A 20 -3.25 0.98 -11.75
CA LEU A 20 -4.72 1.03 -11.71
C LEU A 20 -5.24 2.44 -11.98
N LYS A 21 -4.63 3.46 -11.36
CA LYS A 21 -4.99 4.86 -11.61
C LYS A 21 -4.72 5.25 -13.06
N LEU A 22 -3.62 4.77 -13.66
CA LEU A 22 -3.31 4.98 -15.09
C LEU A 22 -4.28 4.24 -16.01
N ALA A 23 -4.67 3.01 -15.69
CA ALA A 23 -5.68 2.25 -16.43
C ALA A 23 -7.05 2.94 -16.40
N SER A 24 -7.43 3.51 -15.25
CA SER A 24 -8.69 4.23 -15.05
C SER A 24 -8.78 5.56 -15.81
N GLN A 25 -7.67 6.15 -16.26
CA GLN A 25 -7.68 7.39 -17.05
C GLN A 25 -8.06 7.18 -18.53
N GLY A 26 -8.22 5.92 -18.98
CA GLY A 26 -8.75 5.62 -20.31
C GLY A 26 -7.83 6.03 -21.45
N GLY A 27 -6.80 5.22 -21.74
CA GLY A 27 -5.89 5.40 -22.87
C GLY A 27 -5.72 4.13 -23.72
N LYS A 28 -5.05 4.26 -24.87
CA LYS A 28 -4.76 3.14 -25.82
C LYS A 28 -4.06 1.92 -25.18
N TYR A 29 -3.45 2.08 -24.01
CA TYR A 29 -2.74 1.03 -23.27
C TYR A 29 -3.49 0.51 -22.03
N ALA A 30 -4.75 0.94 -21.81
CA ALA A 30 -5.52 0.59 -20.61
C ALA A 30 -5.67 -0.93 -20.40
N GLY A 31 -5.81 -1.70 -21.49
CA GLY A 31 -5.85 -3.17 -21.42
C GLY A 31 -4.54 -3.80 -20.90
N TRP A 32 -3.39 -3.25 -21.31
CA TRP A 32 -2.08 -3.70 -20.84
C TRP A 32 -1.84 -3.34 -19.38
N TYR A 33 -2.22 -2.12 -18.97
CA TYR A 33 -2.14 -1.70 -17.58
C TYR A 33 -3.06 -2.51 -16.66
N SER A 34 -4.27 -2.87 -17.10
CA SER A 34 -5.18 -3.71 -16.32
C SER A 34 -4.65 -5.14 -16.11
N ALA A 35 -3.97 -5.72 -17.11
CA ALA A 35 -3.29 -7.01 -16.95
C ALA A 35 -2.12 -6.91 -15.95
N GLY A 36 -1.36 -5.80 -16.02
CA GLY A 36 -0.29 -5.48 -15.06
C GLY A 36 -0.81 -5.34 -13.63
N VAL A 37 -1.95 -4.67 -13.42
CA VAL A 37 -2.60 -4.54 -12.11
C VAL A 37 -2.88 -5.91 -11.51
N THR A 38 -3.53 -6.80 -12.27
CA THR A 38 -3.87 -8.14 -11.79
C THR A 38 -2.61 -8.92 -11.38
N LEU A 39 -1.55 -8.87 -12.18
CA LEU A 39 -0.30 -9.56 -11.89
C LEU A 39 0.41 -9.01 -10.65
N PHE A 40 0.50 -7.69 -10.52
CA PHE A 40 1.13 -7.03 -9.38
C PHE A 40 0.34 -7.23 -8.08
N TYR A 41 -0.99 -7.20 -8.13
CA TYR A 41 -1.83 -7.51 -6.97
C TYR A 41 -1.71 -8.98 -6.56
N LEU A 42 -1.68 -9.91 -7.51
CA LEU A 42 -1.44 -11.33 -7.23
C LEU A 42 -0.08 -11.56 -6.57
N ALA A 43 0.97 -10.94 -7.11
CA ALA A 43 2.31 -11.01 -6.54
C ALA A 43 2.36 -10.40 -5.12
N CYS A 44 1.70 -9.25 -4.93
CA CYS A 44 1.58 -8.59 -3.63
C CYS A 44 0.92 -9.51 -2.59
N PHE A 45 -0.23 -10.10 -2.92
CA PHE A 45 -0.96 -11.00 -2.03
C PHE A 45 -0.20 -12.31 -1.75
N ALA A 46 0.53 -12.85 -2.74
CA ALA A 46 1.37 -14.03 -2.54
C ALA A 46 2.51 -13.73 -1.55
N LEU A 47 3.17 -12.58 -1.68
CA LEU A 47 4.22 -12.13 -0.77
C LEU A 47 3.67 -11.83 0.63
N LEU A 48 2.46 -11.25 0.72
CA LEU A 48 1.75 -11.00 1.97
C LEU A 48 1.44 -12.33 2.69
N GLY A 49 0.92 -13.32 1.97
CA GLY A 49 0.66 -14.66 2.51
C GLY A 49 1.92 -15.32 3.06
N GLY A 50 3.07 -15.09 2.42
CA GLY A 50 4.38 -15.51 2.95
C GLY A 50 4.75 -14.80 4.26
N ALA A 51 4.50 -13.49 4.37
CA ALA A 51 4.73 -12.73 5.59
C ALA A 51 3.82 -13.13 6.76
N MET A 52 2.57 -13.49 6.47
CA MET A 52 1.59 -13.97 7.45
C MET A 52 1.98 -15.30 8.11
N ARG A 53 2.81 -16.12 7.45
CA ARG A 53 3.38 -17.34 8.08
C ARG A 53 4.42 -17.04 9.15
N HIS A 54 4.85 -15.78 9.28
CA HIS A 54 5.99 -15.39 10.10
C HIS A 54 5.67 -14.35 11.16
N PHE A 55 4.55 -13.65 11.05
CA PHE A 55 4.09 -12.59 11.95
C PHE A 55 2.61 -12.77 12.26
N ALA A 56 2.16 -12.22 13.39
CA ALA A 56 0.75 -12.14 13.72
C ALA A 56 0.00 -11.34 12.65
N LEU A 57 -1.22 -11.79 12.35
CA LEU A 57 -2.10 -11.20 11.34
C LEU A 57 -2.29 -9.69 11.59
N SER A 58 -2.44 -9.31 12.86
CA SER A 58 -2.61 -7.91 13.28
C SER A 58 -1.40 -7.03 12.92
N THR A 59 -0.17 -7.50 13.12
CA THR A 59 1.05 -6.75 12.80
C THR A 59 1.25 -6.62 11.29
N VAL A 60 0.98 -7.70 10.54
CA VAL A 60 1.09 -7.72 9.08
C VAL A 60 0.12 -6.75 8.45
N TYR A 61 -1.17 -6.83 8.80
CA TYR A 61 -2.19 -5.95 8.23
C TYR A 61 -2.02 -4.50 8.67
N ALA A 62 -1.68 -4.23 9.95
CA ALA A 62 -1.43 -2.87 10.40
C ALA A 62 -0.28 -2.21 9.63
N THR A 63 0.81 -2.94 9.41
CA THR A 63 1.97 -2.41 8.67
C THR A 63 1.68 -2.30 7.17
N TRP A 64 1.11 -3.34 6.56
CA TRP A 64 0.81 -3.37 5.13
C TRP A 64 -0.21 -2.29 4.74
N SER A 65 -1.38 -2.28 5.37
CA SER A 65 -2.40 -1.26 5.10
C SER A 65 -1.90 0.14 5.48
N GLY A 66 -1.11 0.25 6.55
CA GLY A 66 -0.64 1.55 7.00
C GLY A 66 0.41 2.19 6.11
N LEU A 67 1.48 1.45 5.80
CA LEU A 67 2.54 1.92 4.92
C LEU A 67 2.03 2.07 3.48
N GLY A 68 1.17 1.15 3.02
CA GLY A 68 0.55 1.19 1.70
C GLY A 68 -0.26 2.46 1.50
N VAL A 69 -1.15 2.80 2.42
CA VAL A 69 -1.96 4.04 2.35
C VAL A 69 -1.08 5.30 2.38
N ALA A 70 -0.06 5.35 3.25
CA ALA A 70 0.84 6.49 3.34
C ALA A 70 1.62 6.69 2.02
N LEU A 71 2.18 5.63 1.45
CA LEU A 71 2.95 5.70 0.21
C LEU A 71 2.07 6.00 -1.01
N VAL A 72 0.89 5.37 -1.12
CA VAL A 72 -0.07 5.65 -2.19
C VAL A 72 -0.56 7.10 -2.12
N ALA A 73 -0.76 7.64 -0.92
CA ALA A 73 -1.08 9.05 -0.76
C ALA A 73 0.03 9.98 -1.24
N VAL A 74 1.28 9.73 -0.84
CA VAL A 74 2.45 10.51 -1.30
C VAL A 74 2.59 10.44 -2.81
N ILE A 75 2.43 9.25 -3.41
CA ILE A 75 2.47 9.07 -4.86
C ILE A 75 1.29 9.75 -5.55
N GLY A 76 0.10 9.72 -4.96
CA GLY A 76 -1.05 10.47 -5.46
C GLY A 76 -0.77 11.97 -5.56
N VAL A 77 -0.07 12.53 -4.56
CA VAL A 77 0.34 13.93 -4.57
C VAL A 77 1.42 14.20 -5.61
N ILE A 78 2.48 13.39 -5.66
CA ILE A 78 3.65 13.65 -6.52
C ILE A 78 3.35 13.32 -7.99
N ALA A 79 2.77 12.15 -8.26
CA ALA A 79 2.57 11.63 -9.62
C ALA A 79 1.27 12.10 -10.28
N PHE A 80 0.22 12.39 -9.49
CA PHE A 80 -1.08 12.80 -10.02
C PHE A 80 -1.46 14.25 -9.70
N ALA A 81 -0.57 15.02 -9.04
CA ALA A 81 -0.83 16.40 -8.61
C ALA A 81 -2.20 16.55 -7.91
N ASP A 82 -2.61 15.50 -7.17
CA ASP A 82 -3.91 15.45 -6.53
C ASP A 82 -3.99 16.60 -5.51
N SER A 83 -5.06 17.40 -5.57
CA SER A 83 -5.19 18.61 -4.76
C SER A 83 -5.04 18.27 -3.28
N ILE A 84 -3.92 18.71 -2.72
CA ILE A 84 -3.61 18.48 -1.31
C ILE A 84 -4.39 19.50 -0.50
N ASN A 85 -5.56 19.10 -0.02
CA ASN A 85 -6.32 19.93 0.92
C ASN A 85 -5.72 19.77 2.33
N LEU A 86 -5.72 20.84 3.13
CA LEU A 86 -5.22 20.83 4.51
C LEU A 86 -5.89 19.70 5.32
N LEU A 87 -7.18 19.48 5.07
CA LEU A 87 -7.96 18.38 5.68
C LEU A 87 -7.41 16.99 5.30
N LYS A 88 -6.95 16.82 4.06
CA LYS A 88 -6.39 15.55 3.56
C LYS A 88 -5.08 15.21 4.27
N ILE A 89 -4.23 16.21 4.53
CA ILE A 89 -2.97 16.07 5.26
C ILE A 89 -3.23 15.69 6.73
N VAL A 90 -4.16 16.39 7.39
CA VAL A 90 -4.54 16.10 8.78
C VAL A 90 -5.08 14.68 8.91
N SER A 91 -5.96 14.26 8.00
CA SER A 91 -6.49 12.89 7.97
C SER A 91 -5.38 11.85 7.74
N LEU A 92 -4.43 12.12 6.85
CA LEU A 92 -3.26 11.25 6.63
C LEU A 92 -2.39 11.12 7.87
N LEU A 93 -2.10 12.23 8.54
CA LEU A 93 -1.34 12.23 9.79
C LEU A 93 -2.08 11.44 10.89
N MET A 94 -3.41 11.55 10.95
CA MET A 94 -4.22 10.81 11.91
C MET A 94 -4.22 9.30 11.62
N ILE A 95 -4.27 8.90 10.35
CA ILE A 95 -4.12 7.50 9.93
C ILE A 95 -2.73 6.99 10.34
N ILE A 96 -1.67 7.73 10.01
CA ILE A 96 -0.28 7.39 10.37
C ILE A 96 -0.12 7.26 11.88
N ALA A 97 -0.67 8.19 12.66
CA ALA A 97 -0.67 8.12 14.12
C ALA A 97 -1.42 6.88 14.65
N GLY A 98 -2.57 6.53 14.04
CA GLY A 98 -3.31 5.31 14.36
C GLY A 98 -2.51 4.04 14.07
N ILE A 99 -1.78 3.99 12.95
CA ILE A 99 -0.91 2.86 12.59
C ILE A 99 0.26 2.73 13.57
N ILE A 100 0.91 3.85 13.92
CA ILE A 100 1.99 3.87 14.91
C ILE A 100 1.45 3.40 16.27
N GLY A 101 0.26 3.88 16.66
CA GLY A 101 -0.45 3.45 17.86
C GLY A 101 -0.73 1.95 17.86
N LEU A 102 -1.23 1.40 16.76
CA LEU A 102 -1.47 -0.04 16.59
C LEU A 102 -0.18 -0.87 16.57
N ASN A 103 0.90 -0.33 16.01
CA ASN A 103 2.20 -1.00 15.99
C ASN A 103 2.83 -1.04 17.40
N LEU A 104 2.68 0.04 18.17
CA LEU A 104 3.11 0.13 19.56
C LEU A 104 2.19 -0.62 20.53
N SER A 105 0.88 -0.65 20.27
CA SER A 105 -0.10 -1.44 21.05
C SER A 105 -0.11 -2.91 20.65
N GLY A 106 0.61 -3.26 19.57
CA GLY A 106 1.00 -4.62 19.24
C GLY A 106 1.89 -5.13 20.35
N ILE A 107 1.25 -5.56 21.44
CA ILE A 107 1.80 -6.30 22.56
C ILE A 107 2.78 -7.33 21.97
N SER A 108 4.06 -7.05 22.19
CA SER A 108 5.13 -8.02 22.07
C SER A 108 4.79 -9.18 22.98
N HIS A 109 4.28 -10.26 22.41
CA HIS A 109 4.23 -11.56 23.05
C HIS A 109 4.72 -12.61 22.05
#